data_AF-A0A7C2SQS7-F1
#
_entry.id   AF-A0A7C2SQS7-F1
#
_cell.length_a   1.000
_cell.length_b   1.000
_cell.length_c   1.000
_cell.angle_alpha   90.00
_cell.angle_beta   90.00
_cell.angle_gamma   90.00
#
_symmetry.space_group_name_H-M   'P 1'
#
loop_
_entity.id
_entity.type
_entity.pdbx_description
1 polymer ?
#
loop_
_entity_poly.entity_id
_entity_poly.type
_entity_poly.pdbx_seq_one_letter_code
_entity_poly.pdbx_strand_id
1 'polypeptide(L)' 'MKNKENWVDAKRQYRLTDKHIQMARELGMNPKKLGKIANHKQEPWKTPLNEFIESLYFKNFKKTSPDNIQKI' A
#
# COMPACT_ATOMS: atom_id res chain seq x y z
N MET A 1 14.69 2.40 13.84
CA MET A 1 14.78 2.40 12.36
C MET A 1 13.72 3.34 11.78
N LYS A 2 14.12 4.48 11.20
CA LYS A 2 13.25 5.57 10.66
C LYS A 2 12.20 5.15 9.60
N ASN A 3 12.17 3.88 9.18
CA ASN A 3 11.23 3.36 8.18
C ASN A 3 9.89 2.89 8.76
N LYS A 4 9.82 2.51 10.05
CA LYS A 4 8.58 1.98 10.64
C LYS A 4 7.52 3.08 10.83
N GLU A 5 7.93 4.26 11.30
CA GLU A 5 7.05 5.42 11.52
C GLU A 5 6.35 5.86 10.22
N ASN A 6 7.08 5.95 9.10
CA ASN A 6 6.47 6.33 7.81
C ASN A 6 5.36 5.36 7.36
N TRP A 7 5.49 4.07 7.68
CA TRP A 7 4.44 3.08 7.36
C TRP A 7 3.25 3.19 8.30
N VAL A 8 3.44 3.55 9.58
CA VAL A 8 2.35 3.83 10.52
C VAL A 8 1.55 5.05 10.06
N ASP A 9 2.23 6.12 9.65
CA ASP A 9 1.57 7.33 9.16
C ASP A 9 0.82 7.07 7.85
N ALA A 10 1.45 6.37 6.90
CA ALA A 10 0.79 5.96 5.66
C ALA A 10 -0.44 5.06 5.92
N LYS A 11 -0.36 4.15 6.91
CA LYS A 11 -1.49 3.29 7.33
C LYS A 11 -2.71 4.12 7.68
N ARG A 12 -2.50 5.13 8.54
CA ARG A 12 -3.56 6.02 9.03
C ARG A 12 -4.07 6.93 7.91
N GLN A 13 -3.17 7.53 7.15
CA GLN A 13 -3.50 8.51 6.11
C GLN A 13 -4.30 7.91 4.95
N TYR A 14 -3.88 6.73 4.48
CA TYR A 14 -4.47 6.08 3.31
C TYR A 14 -5.39 4.90 3.66
N ARG A 15 -5.74 4.73 4.94
CA ARG A 15 -6.62 3.66 5.45
C ARG A 15 -6.13 2.26 5.02
N LEU A 16 -4.82 2.04 5.06
CA LEU A 16 -4.23 0.76 4.71
C LEU A 16 -4.34 -0.22 5.88
N THR A 17 -4.45 -1.51 5.58
CA THR A 17 -4.35 -2.58 6.56
C THR A 17 -2.91 -3.09 6.61
N ASP A 18 -2.56 -3.91 7.62
CA ASP A 18 -1.26 -4.58 7.66
C ASP A 18 -1.01 -5.44 6.40
N LYS A 19 -2.08 -6.04 5.86
CA LYS A 19 -2.06 -6.75 4.57
C LYS A 19 -1.57 -5.84 3.44
N HIS A 20 -2.18 -4.65 3.29
CA HIS A 20 -1.81 -3.72 2.22
C HIS A 20 -0.38 -3.21 2.38
N ILE A 21 0.08 -2.98 3.61
CA ILE A 21 1.47 -2.54 3.83
C ILE A 21 2.45 -3.66 3.47
N GLN A 22 2.14 -4.90 3.83
CA GLN A 22 2.96 -6.04 3.44
C GLN A 22 3.01 -6.21 1.92
N MET A 23 1.87 -6.14 1.23
CA MET A 23 1.81 -6.14 -0.24
C MET A 23 2.66 -5.01 -0.83
N ALA A 24 2.54 -3.79 -0.32
CA ALA A 24 3.29 -2.64 -0.80
C ALA A 24 4.81 -2.81 -0.59
N ARG A 25 5.24 -3.45 0.51
CA ARG A 25 6.64 -3.78 0.76
C ARG A 25 7.19 -4.80 -0.23
N GLU A 26 6.45 -5.88 -0.49
CA GLU A 26 6.81 -6.90 -1.47
C GLU A 26 6.83 -6.37 -2.90
N LEU A 27 5.97 -5.40 -3.20
CA LEU A 27 5.99 -4.64 -4.47
C LEU A 27 7.13 -3.61 -4.55
N GLY A 28 7.95 -3.45 -3.51
CA GLY A 28 9.06 -2.48 -3.49
C GLY A 28 8.61 -1.01 -3.40
N MET A 29 7.39 -0.75 -2.93
CA MET A 29 6.86 0.61 -2.79
C MET A 29 7.53 1.36 -1.64
N ASN A 30 7.61 2.68 -1.77
CA ASN A 30 8.14 3.57 -0.74
C ASN A 30 7.00 4.34 -0.05
N PRO A 31 6.88 4.27 1.30
CA PRO A 31 5.79 4.93 2.02
C PRO A 31 5.76 6.45 1.81
N LYS A 32 6.92 7.10 1.63
CA LYS A 32 7.01 8.55 1.37
C LYS A 32 6.52 8.96 -0.02
N LYS A 33 6.53 8.02 -0.97
CA LYS A 33 6.08 8.25 -2.36
C LYS A 33 4.60 7.91 -2.56
N LEU A 34 3.95 7.28 -1.59
CA LEU A 34 2.54 6.89 -1.69
C LEU A 34 1.61 8.09 -1.93
N GLY A 35 1.92 9.28 -1.41
CA GLY A 35 1.12 10.48 -1.65
C GLY A 35 1.02 10.90 -3.11
N LYS A 36 2.06 10.65 -3.92
CA LYS A 36 2.00 10.89 -5.37
C LYS A 36 1.10 9.89 -6.10
N ILE A 37 0.97 8.68 -5.56
CA ILE A 37 0.16 7.59 -6.12
C ILE A 37 -1.31 7.74 -5.66
N ALA A 38 -1.52 8.16 -4.42
CA ALA A 38 -2.82 8.31 -3.77
C ALA A 38 -3.55 9.61 -4.13
N ASN A 39 -3.34 10.17 -5.33
CA ASN A 39 -3.98 11.40 -5.77
C ASN A 39 -5.45 11.22 -6.25
N HIS A 40 -6.07 10.08 -5.94
CA HIS A 40 -7.46 9.75 -6.27
C HIS A 40 -8.50 10.80 -5.85
N LYS A 41 -8.21 11.63 -4.83
CA LYS A 41 -9.09 12.74 -4.43
C LYS A 41 -9.12 13.90 -5.43
N GLN A 42 -8.06 14.05 -6.22
CA GLN A 42 -7.96 15.07 -7.29
C GLN A 42 -8.38 14.47 -8.64
N GLU A 43 -8.14 13.17 -8.83
CA GLU A 43 -8.49 12.42 -10.05
C GLU A 43 -9.47 11.30 -9.68
N PRO A 44 -10.79 11.55 -9.62
CA PRO A 44 -11.78 10.60 -9.13
C PRO A 44 -11.91 9.34 -9.99
N TRP A 45 -11.38 9.34 -11.22
CA TRP A 45 -11.27 8.15 -12.07
C TRP A 45 -10.13 7.21 -11.67
N LYS A 46 -9.26 7.61 -10.72
CA LYS A 46 -8.23 6.73 -10.15
C LYS A 46 -8.79 5.88 -9.02
N THR A 47 -8.41 4.62 -9.04
CA THR A 47 -8.71 3.65 -8.00
C THR A 47 -8.10 4.07 -6.65
N PRO A 48 -8.80 3.87 -5.52
CA PRO A 48 -8.23 4.03 -4.19
C PRO A 48 -6.89 3.28 -4.01
N LEU A 49 -5.97 3.84 -3.20
CA LEU A 49 -4.61 3.30 -3.07
C LEU A 49 -4.58 1.83 -2.59
N ASN A 50 -5.50 1.43 -1.71
CA ASN A 50 -5.65 0.05 -1.26
C ASN A 50 -5.95 -0.91 -2.42
N GLU A 51 -6.94 -0.61 -3.24
CA GLU A 51 -7.32 -1.42 -4.40
C GLU A 51 -6.23 -1.42 -5.49
N PHE A 52 -5.53 -0.29 -5.65
CA PHE A 52 -4.37 -0.21 -6.53
C PHE A 52 -3.24 -1.14 -6.07
N ILE A 53 -2.95 -1.21 -4.78
CA ILE A 53 -1.96 -2.14 -4.22
C ILE A 53 -2.40 -3.59 -4.45
N GLU A 54 -3.67 -3.92 -4.19
CA GLU A 54 -4.20 -5.28 -4.38
C GLU A 54 -4.15 -5.73 -5.84
N SER A 55 -4.57 -4.87 -6.78
CA SER A 55 -4.53 -5.18 -8.21
C SER A 55 -3.10 -5.37 -8.74
N LEU A 56 -2.16 -4.53 -8.32
CA LEU A 56 -0.74 -4.69 -8.64
C LEU A 56 -0.16 -5.97 -8.05
N TYR A 57 -0.52 -6.28 -6.80
CA TYR A 57 -0.06 -7.47 -6.12
C TYR A 57 -0.55 -8.73 -6.85
N PHE A 58 -1.85 -8.78 -7.17
CA PHE A 58 -2.42 -9.88 -7.94
C PHE A 58 -1.80 -9.99 -9.34
N LYS A 59 -1.54 -8.88 -10.02
CA LYS A 59 -0.92 -8.88 -11.35
C LYS A 59 0.46 -9.54 -11.34
N ASN A 60 1.30 -9.21 -10.36
CA ASN A 60 2.68 -9.68 -10.26
C ASN A 60 2.80 -11.08 -9.64
N PHE A 61 2.07 -11.35 -8.56
CA PHE A 61 2.23 -12.57 -7.76
C PHE A 61 1.13 -13.61 -7.98
N LYS A 62 0.04 -13.26 -8.69
CA LYS A 62 -1.16 -14.10 -8.85
C LYS A 62 -1.78 -14.55 -7.51
N LYS A 63 -1.59 -13.74 -6.48
CA LYS A 63 -2.09 -13.96 -5.11
C LYS A 63 -2.96 -12.79 -4.67
N THR A 64 -3.95 -13.08 -3.83
CA THR A 64 -4.86 -12.08 -3.24
C THR A 64 -4.41 -11.62 -1.86
N SER A 65 -3.42 -12.28 -1.26
CA SER A 65 -2.82 -11.96 0.03
C SER A 65 -1.36 -12.42 0.09
N PRO A 66 -0.48 -11.71 0.82
CA PRO A 66 0.83 -12.22 1.20
C PRO A 66 0.72 -13.45 2.12
N ASP A 67 1.74 -14.31 2.05
CA ASP A 67 1.80 -15.52 2.88
C ASP A 67 2.14 -15.19 4.35
N ASN A 68 2.87 -14.11 4.60
CA ASN A 68 3.22 -13.66 5.95
C ASN A 68 2.97 -12.16 6.11
N ILE A 69 2.04 -11.80 6.99
CA ILE A 69 1.65 -10.41 7.24
C ILE A 69 2.27 -9.96 8.57
N GLN A 70 3.25 -9.07 8.50
CA GLN A 70 3.77 -8.41 9.70
C GLN A 70 2.82 -7.31 10.16
N LYS A 71 2.42 -7.40 11.42
CA LYS A 71 1.69 -6.31 12.10
C LYS A 71 2.64 -5.16 12.38
N ILE A 72 2.19 -3.95 12.07
CA ILE A 72 2.95 -2.70 12.27
C ILE A 72 2.36 -1.91 13.41
#